data_AF-A0A3D0HGA9-F1
#
_entry.id   AF-A0A3D0HGA9-F1
#
_cell.length_a   1.000
_cell.length_b   1.000
_cell.length_c   1.000
_cell.angle_alpha   90.00
_cell.angle_beta   90.00
_cell.angle_gamma   90.00
#
_symmetry.space_group_name_H-M   'P 1'
#
loop_
_entity.id
_entity.type
_entity.pdbx_description
1 polymer ?
#
loop_
_entity_poly.entity_id
_entity_poly.type
_entity_poly.pdbx_seq_one_letter_code
_entity_poly.pdbx_strand_id
1 'polypeptide(L)'
;MMVIGIYQSAVWLTTFYRLQQLGRKALIEQSVEGIKPLSSISENPKFNLSWITAFTVLVVGIIGFRFQEMPFGKITTNAAGETIYKWGFVSTKATNDGFVDGWARWNFTGYEGKSAYAEYRAVVETMKNIGQDPNLGCGRALWENNGELNKYGTTMSLMLLPHWTKGCIGSMEGLNFEAAGTTPYHFITAAAMSKQSSNPVRELRYDDNNAGLGVRYLQELGVRYYMAFTAEAISQANMQAALVKIAQSGPWVIYKVEASDLVVPMSVQPVIVTSKVGDPKERWLEIGTSWFQHPEDWAAVPVANGPDSWQKVEAVVDLNRRQGEPSDSSRRVDIVKPSESVNKVELSPVQVSNTVLEDEAISFTVDRVGVPVLVRMSYFPNWKVENAEGPFRVAPNMMVVIPTSNNVRLHYGYSLIDYFAFFMTFLGVATMAVRWRGRQVERKRKSLSR
;
A
#
# COMPACT_ATOMS: atom_id res chain seq x y z
N MET A 1 39.25 -7.45 -14.95
CA MET A 1 37.88 -7.98 -15.14
C MET A 1 37.87 -9.43 -15.64
N MET A 2 38.53 -9.78 -16.75
CA MET A 2 38.55 -11.15 -17.33
C MET A 2 39.04 -12.27 -16.39
N VAL A 3 40.10 -12.05 -15.62
CA VAL A 3 40.63 -13.05 -14.65
C VAL A 3 39.66 -13.27 -13.49
N ILE A 4 38.92 -12.23 -13.08
CA ILE A 4 37.91 -12.31 -12.02
C ILE A 4 36.68 -13.09 -12.50
N GLY A 5 36.23 -12.87 -13.74
CA GLY A 5 35.10 -13.61 -14.33
C GLY A 5 35.38 -15.10 -14.53
N ILE A 6 36.60 -15.46 -14.99
CA ILE A 6 37.02 -16.86 -15.12
C ILE A 6 37.13 -17.51 -13.74
N TYR A 7 37.71 -16.81 -12.76
CA TYR A 7 37.81 -17.30 -11.39
C TYR A 7 36.44 -17.51 -10.75
N GLN A 8 35.52 -16.55 -10.86
CA GLN A 8 34.15 -16.70 -10.34
C GLN A 8 33.38 -17.83 -11.03
N SER A 9 33.56 -18.01 -12.34
CA SER A 9 32.96 -19.13 -13.08
C SER A 9 33.50 -20.49 -12.60
N ALA A 10 34.81 -20.58 -12.37
CA ALA A 10 35.44 -21.80 -11.85
C ALA A 10 35.01 -22.11 -10.40
N VAL A 11 34.92 -21.09 -9.54
CA VAL A 11 34.44 -21.21 -8.15
C VAL A 11 32.97 -21.63 -8.13
N TRP A 12 32.14 -21.07 -9.01
CA TRP A 12 30.74 -21.44 -9.14
C TRP A 12 30.59 -22.90 -9.60
N LEU A 13 31.31 -23.31 -10.64
CA LEU A 13 31.32 -24.70 -11.15
C LEU A 13 31.74 -25.70 -10.06
N THR A 14 32.79 -25.40 -9.29
CA THR A 14 33.25 -26.29 -8.22
C THR A 14 32.28 -26.34 -7.05
N THR A 15 31.68 -25.21 -6.66
CA THR A 15 30.69 -25.15 -5.57
C THR A 15 29.41 -25.89 -5.97
N PHE A 16 28.94 -25.70 -7.21
CA PHE A 16 27.82 -26.42 -7.78
C PHE A 16 28.05 -27.93 -7.81
N TYR A 17 29.24 -28.36 -8.24
CA TYR A 17 29.60 -29.78 -8.24
C TYR A 17 29.62 -30.41 -6.84
N ARG A 18 30.10 -29.67 -5.82
CA ARG A 18 30.06 -30.14 -4.42
C ARG A 18 28.65 -30.24 -3.87
N LEU A 19 27.79 -29.26 -4.15
CA LEU A 19 26.37 -29.29 -3.79
C LEU A 19 25.65 -30.47 -4.47
N GLN A 20 25.98 -30.75 -5.73
CA GLN A 20 25.46 -31.90 -6.47
C GLN A 20 25.84 -33.24 -5.82
N GLN A 21 27.08 -33.38 -5.34
CA GLN A 21 27.50 -34.58 -4.61
C GLN A 21 26.78 -34.74 -3.26
N LEU A 22 26.58 -33.64 -2.53
CA LEU A 22 25.84 -33.63 -1.27
C LEU A 22 24.36 -34.02 -1.45
N GLY A 23 23.70 -33.45 -2.47
CA GLY A 23 22.31 -33.80 -2.80
C GLY A 23 22.13 -35.28 -3.18
N ARG A 24 23.08 -35.84 -3.94
CA ARG A 24 23.08 -37.28 -4.27
C ARG A 24 23.24 -38.18 -3.04
N LYS A 25 24.09 -37.78 -2.08
CA LYS A 25 24.24 -38.53 -0.82
C LYS A 25 22.98 -38.46 0.04
N ALA A 26 22.39 -37.27 0.18
CA ALA A 26 21.16 -37.07 0.93
C ALA A 26 19.96 -37.89 0.39
N LEU A 27 19.88 -38.06 -0.93
CA LEU A 27 18.85 -38.88 -1.59
C LEU A 27 19.04 -40.39 -1.39
N ILE A 28 20.25 -40.87 -1.10
CA ILE A 28 20.54 -42.29 -0.86
C ILE A 28 20.27 -42.68 0.61
N GLU A 29 20.42 -41.74 1.55
CA GLU A 29 20.25 -41.97 3.00
C GLU A 29 18.81 -41.82 3.51
N GLN A 30 17.85 -41.43 2.66
CA GLN A 30 16.47 -41.22 3.08
C GLN A 30 15.71 -42.56 3.15
N SER A 31 15.69 -43.19 4.33
CA SER A 31 14.76 -44.29 4.63
C SER A 31 13.33 -43.75 4.70
N VAL A 32 12.45 -44.27 3.85
CA VAL A 32 11.06 -43.84 3.70
C VAL A 32 10.22 -44.26 4.91
N GLU A 33 9.79 -43.29 5.72
CA GLU A 33 8.67 -43.47 6.65
C GLU A 33 7.41 -42.88 6.01
N GLY A 34 6.35 -43.70 5.94
CA GLY A 34 5.18 -43.45 5.11
C GLY A 34 4.22 -42.41 5.67
N ILE A 35 3.91 -41.38 4.86
CA ILE A 35 2.74 -40.51 5.04
C ILE A 35 1.90 -40.57 3.75
N LYS A 36 0.58 -40.70 3.95
CA LYS A 36 -0.51 -40.95 2.98
C LYS A 36 -0.55 -39.99 1.77
N PRO A 37 -1.14 -40.42 0.64
CA PRO A 37 -0.93 -39.81 -0.67
C PRO A 37 -1.80 -38.58 -0.88
N LEU A 38 -1.16 -37.45 -1.22
CA LEU A 38 -1.79 -36.42 -2.05
C LEU A 38 -2.00 -37.02 -3.44
N SER A 39 -3.23 -36.88 -3.94
CA SER A 39 -3.67 -37.28 -5.27
C SER A 39 -2.67 -36.88 -6.37
N SER A 40 -2.09 -37.90 -7.01
CA SER A 40 -1.56 -37.94 -8.37
C SER A 40 -1.15 -36.61 -9.02
N ILE A 41 0.04 -36.12 -8.65
CA ILE A 41 1.00 -35.63 -9.66
C ILE A 41 2.10 -36.70 -9.72
N SER A 42 1.72 -37.92 -10.12
CA SER A 42 2.66 -39.01 -10.40
C SER A 42 3.04 -38.98 -11.88
N GLU A 43 3.66 -37.89 -12.30
CA GLU A 43 4.76 -37.98 -13.24
C GLU A 43 5.90 -37.25 -12.57
N ASN A 44 6.77 -38.01 -11.90
CA ASN A 44 8.11 -37.53 -11.56
C ASN A 44 8.72 -36.98 -12.86
N PRO A 45 8.92 -35.65 -13.05
CA PRO A 45 9.91 -35.26 -14.01
C PRO A 45 11.18 -35.85 -13.40
N LYS A 46 11.75 -36.91 -14.00
CA LYS A 46 13.10 -37.33 -13.66
C LYS A 46 13.91 -36.04 -13.68
N PHE A 47 14.32 -35.59 -12.49
CA PHE A 47 14.91 -34.27 -12.26
C PHE A 47 16.20 -34.23 -13.05
N ASN A 48 16.09 -33.92 -14.34
CA ASN A 48 17.14 -34.17 -15.30
C ASN A 48 18.04 -32.96 -15.23
N LEU A 49 19.00 -33.07 -14.33
CA LEU A 49 19.98 -32.02 -14.02
C LEU A 49 20.67 -31.52 -15.30
N SER A 50 20.77 -32.34 -16.34
CA SER A 50 21.27 -31.96 -17.66
C SER A 50 20.37 -30.94 -18.37
N TRP A 51 19.04 -31.04 -18.24
CA TRP A 51 18.10 -30.06 -18.77
C TRP A 51 18.18 -28.72 -18.03
N ILE A 52 18.29 -28.73 -16.69
CA ILE A 52 18.47 -27.50 -15.90
C ILE A 52 19.80 -26.83 -16.27
N THR A 53 20.87 -27.61 -16.39
CA THR A 53 22.19 -27.09 -16.76
C THR A 53 22.15 -26.51 -18.17
N ALA A 54 21.57 -27.23 -19.14
CA ALA A 54 21.40 -26.76 -20.50
C ALA A 54 20.56 -25.48 -20.57
N PHE A 55 19.45 -25.43 -19.83
CA PHE A 55 18.58 -24.25 -19.77
C PHE A 55 19.27 -23.07 -19.10
N THR A 56 20.04 -23.30 -18.03
CA THR A 56 20.81 -22.25 -17.35
C THR A 56 21.90 -21.69 -18.27
N VAL A 57 22.66 -22.56 -18.94
CA VAL A 57 23.68 -22.13 -19.92
C VAL A 57 23.03 -21.37 -21.08
N LEU A 58 21.88 -21.83 -21.56
CA LEU A 58 21.11 -21.15 -22.61
C LEU A 58 20.67 -19.75 -22.14
N VAL A 59 20.06 -19.64 -20.96
CA VAL A 59 19.58 -18.36 -20.40
C VAL A 59 20.74 -17.41 -20.15
N VAL A 60 21.83 -17.87 -19.53
CA VAL A 60 23.03 -17.06 -19.30
C VAL A 60 23.66 -16.65 -20.64
N GLY A 61 23.68 -17.53 -21.64
CA GLY A 61 24.15 -17.20 -22.98
C GLY A 61 23.28 -16.17 -23.69
N ILE A 62 21.95 -16.27 -23.60
CA ILE A 62 21.01 -15.30 -24.16
C ILE A 62 21.18 -13.94 -23.48
N ILE A 63 21.25 -13.91 -22.14
CA ILE A 63 21.44 -12.69 -21.36
C ILE A 63 22.81 -12.08 -21.68
N GLY A 64 23.89 -12.86 -21.60
CA GLY A 64 25.24 -12.40 -21.91
C GLY A 64 25.36 -11.86 -23.33
N PHE A 65 24.75 -12.52 -24.32
CA PHE A 65 24.75 -12.05 -25.70
C PHE A 65 23.90 -10.79 -25.87
N ARG A 66 22.73 -10.70 -25.21
CA ARG A 66 21.86 -9.52 -25.24
C ARG A 66 22.51 -8.28 -24.62
N PHE A 67 23.28 -8.47 -23.55
CA PHE A 67 24.02 -7.42 -22.84
C PHE A 67 25.45 -7.22 -23.35
N GLN A 68 25.88 -7.99 -24.36
CA GLN A 68 27.21 -7.90 -24.98
C GLN A 68 28.39 -8.27 -24.06
N GLU A 69 28.11 -9.06 -23.03
CA GLU A 69 29.07 -9.50 -22.00
C GLU A 69 29.53 -10.95 -22.19
N MET A 70 29.31 -11.55 -23.37
CA MET A 70 29.79 -12.90 -23.65
C MET A 70 31.32 -12.96 -23.60
N PRO A 71 31.89 -14.04 -23.04
CA PRO A 71 33.33 -14.24 -23.07
C PRO A 71 33.83 -14.23 -24.52
N PHE A 72 34.88 -13.44 -24.78
CA PHE A 72 35.48 -13.24 -26.11
C PHE A 72 34.61 -12.49 -27.13
N GLY A 73 33.48 -11.91 -26.72
CA GLY A 73 32.73 -10.97 -27.53
C GLY A 73 33.53 -9.71 -27.84
N LYS A 74 33.35 -9.14 -29.03
CA LYS A 74 34.05 -7.92 -29.47
C LYS A 74 33.09 -6.96 -30.16
N ILE A 75 33.24 -5.69 -29.86
CA ILE A 75 32.62 -4.61 -30.63
C ILE A 75 33.53 -4.33 -31.83
N THR A 76 32.98 -4.41 -33.04
CA THR A 76 33.69 -4.21 -34.31
C THR A 76 32.84 -3.39 -35.26
N THR A 77 33.42 -2.82 -36.31
CA THR A 77 32.66 -2.09 -37.34
C THR A 77 32.49 -2.99 -38.56
N ASN A 78 31.27 -3.11 -39.09
CA ASN A 78 31.01 -3.89 -40.30
C ASN A 78 31.42 -3.11 -41.57
N ALA A 79 31.37 -3.77 -42.73
CA ALA A 79 31.73 -3.15 -44.01
C ALA A 79 30.82 -1.97 -44.41
N ALA A 80 29.64 -1.83 -43.79
CA ALA A 80 28.72 -0.72 -43.98
C ALA A 80 28.96 0.45 -43.01
N GLY A 81 29.99 0.38 -42.16
CA GLY A 81 30.31 1.41 -41.18
C GLY A 81 29.49 1.36 -39.89
N GLU A 82 28.65 0.34 -39.69
CA GLU A 82 27.87 0.18 -38.47
C GLU A 82 28.67 -0.55 -37.37
N THR A 83 28.55 -0.07 -36.13
CA THR A 83 29.10 -0.73 -34.95
C THR A 83 28.27 -1.97 -34.61
N ILE A 84 28.91 -3.14 -34.59
CA ILE A 84 28.29 -4.44 -34.32
C ILE A 84 28.99 -5.15 -33.15
N TYR A 85 28.20 -5.88 -32.36
CA TYR A 85 28.71 -6.84 -31.40
C TYR A 85 28.85 -8.20 -32.06
N LYS A 86 30.04 -8.80 -31.98
CA LYS A 86 30.34 -10.10 -32.57
C LYS A 86 30.80 -11.08 -31.48
N TRP A 87 30.15 -12.23 -31.42
CA TRP A 87 30.54 -13.35 -30.59
C TRP A 87 30.66 -14.61 -31.46
N GLY A 88 31.91 -14.96 -31.80
CA GLY A 88 32.19 -16.04 -32.75
C GLY A 88 31.61 -15.76 -34.14
N PHE A 89 30.68 -16.61 -34.58
CA PHE A 89 30.00 -16.54 -35.87
C PHE A 89 28.67 -15.78 -35.82
N VAL A 90 28.20 -15.39 -34.64
CA VAL A 90 26.95 -14.65 -34.46
C VAL A 90 27.27 -13.17 -34.22
N SER A 91 26.50 -12.28 -34.83
CA SER A 91 26.63 -10.84 -34.65
C SER A 91 25.28 -10.15 -34.53
N THR A 92 25.22 -9.08 -33.77
CA THR A 92 24.05 -8.20 -33.66
C THR A 92 24.50 -6.74 -33.73
N LYS A 93 23.57 -5.81 -33.97
CA LYS A 93 23.86 -4.38 -33.84
C LYS A 93 24.33 -4.09 -32.41
N ALA A 94 25.43 -3.36 -32.27
CA ALA A 94 25.90 -2.95 -30.96
C ALA A 94 24.85 -2.00 -30.37
N THR A 95 24.22 -2.42 -29.28
CA THR A 95 23.38 -1.57 -28.43
C THR A 95 24.22 -1.02 -27.27
N ASN A 96 23.78 0.04 -26.61
CA ASN A 96 24.40 0.46 -25.35
C ASN A 96 24.24 -0.69 -24.32
N ASP A 97 25.33 -1.13 -23.68
CA ASP A 97 25.47 -2.35 -22.83
C ASP A 97 24.51 -2.41 -21.63
N GLY A 98 23.21 -2.59 -21.89
CA GLY A 98 22.19 -2.50 -20.84
C GLY A 98 22.13 -1.14 -20.15
N PHE A 99 22.75 -0.10 -20.72
CA PHE A 99 22.75 1.25 -20.15
C PHE A 99 21.33 1.82 -20.25
N VAL A 100 20.60 1.77 -19.14
CA VAL A 100 19.21 2.22 -19.04
C VAL A 100 19.14 3.74 -18.91
N ASP A 101 19.69 4.47 -19.90
CA ASP A 101 19.73 5.94 -19.90
C ASP A 101 18.32 6.52 -19.79
N GLY A 102 17.36 5.99 -20.56
CA GLY A 102 15.99 6.49 -20.57
C GLY A 102 15.33 6.44 -19.19
N TRP A 103 15.38 5.28 -18.51
CA TRP A 103 14.80 5.13 -17.18
C TRP A 103 15.56 5.93 -16.13
N ALA A 104 16.90 5.88 -16.13
CA ALA A 104 17.72 6.59 -15.16
C ALA A 104 17.53 8.10 -15.32
N ARG A 105 17.70 8.63 -16.53
CA ARG A 105 17.43 10.04 -16.84
C ARG A 105 16.01 10.41 -16.46
N TRP A 106 15.01 9.59 -16.78
CA TRP A 106 13.63 9.87 -16.39
C TRP A 106 13.44 9.99 -14.87
N ASN A 107 13.99 9.08 -14.07
CA ASN A 107 13.79 9.12 -12.61
C ASN A 107 14.71 10.14 -11.91
N PHE A 108 15.89 10.41 -12.45
CA PHE A 108 16.89 11.29 -11.83
C PHE A 108 16.88 12.74 -12.36
N THR A 109 16.11 13.09 -13.41
CA THR A 109 15.97 14.50 -13.84
C THR A 109 15.24 15.39 -12.82
N GLY A 110 14.60 14.79 -11.81
CA GLY A 110 13.73 15.50 -10.87
C GLY A 110 12.41 15.94 -11.52
N TYR A 111 11.54 16.56 -10.72
CA TYR A 111 10.29 17.14 -11.19
C TYR A 111 10.57 18.41 -12.02
N GLU A 112 11.53 19.23 -11.59
CA GLU A 112 11.99 20.48 -12.21
C GLU A 112 12.48 20.27 -13.64
N GLY A 113 13.06 19.10 -13.93
CA GLY A 113 13.55 18.74 -15.26
C GLY A 113 12.45 18.27 -16.22
N LYS A 114 11.19 18.14 -15.78
CA LYS A 114 10.07 17.72 -16.63
C LYS A 114 9.51 18.91 -17.40
N SER A 115 9.13 18.68 -18.66
CA SER A 115 8.48 19.70 -19.49
C SER A 115 7.17 20.21 -18.87
N ALA A 116 6.45 19.36 -18.15
CA ALA A 116 5.20 19.70 -17.46
C ALA A 116 5.42 20.23 -16.01
N TYR A 117 6.64 20.58 -15.61
CA TYR A 117 6.93 21.05 -14.25
C TYR A 117 6.10 22.28 -13.86
N ALA A 118 5.93 23.25 -14.77
CA ALA A 118 5.16 24.46 -14.49
C ALA A 118 3.71 24.14 -14.11
N GLU A 119 3.09 23.18 -14.80
CA GLU A 119 1.73 22.71 -14.52
C GLU A 119 1.65 22.00 -13.16
N TYR A 120 2.58 21.08 -12.88
CA TYR A 120 2.69 20.42 -11.57
C TYR A 120 2.90 21.41 -10.42
N ARG A 121 3.82 22.35 -10.61
CA ARG A 121 4.17 23.38 -9.63
C ARG A 121 2.98 24.28 -9.33
N ALA A 122 2.20 24.63 -10.36
CA ALA A 122 1.02 25.47 -10.23
C ALA A 122 -0.08 24.78 -9.41
N VAL A 123 -0.38 23.50 -9.67
CA VAL A 123 -1.39 22.78 -8.88
C VAL A 123 -0.95 22.58 -7.43
N VAL A 124 0.34 22.31 -7.20
CA VAL A 124 0.90 22.20 -5.84
C VAL A 124 0.83 23.53 -5.06
N GLU A 125 1.21 24.67 -5.67
CA GLU A 125 1.02 25.98 -5.01
C GLU A 125 -0.47 26.28 -4.79
N THR A 126 -1.34 25.89 -5.72
CA THR A 126 -2.79 26.09 -5.56
C THR A 126 -3.30 25.38 -4.31
N MET A 127 -2.92 24.11 -4.12
CA MET A 127 -3.27 23.35 -2.91
C MET A 127 -2.63 23.94 -1.65
N LYS A 128 -1.40 24.42 -1.72
CA LYS A 128 -0.76 25.13 -0.60
C LYS A 128 -1.52 26.39 -0.19
N ASN A 129 -1.95 27.19 -1.16
CA ASN A 129 -2.74 28.40 -0.92
C ASN A 129 -4.11 28.06 -0.33
N ILE A 130 -4.77 27.01 -0.82
CA ILE A 130 -6.02 26.48 -0.23
C ILE A 130 -5.81 26.10 1.24
N GLY A 131 -4.72 25.40 1.56
CA GLY A 131 -4.40 25.02 2.93
C GLY A 131 -4.14 26.22 3.87
N GLN A 132 -3.71 27.36 3.32
CA GLN A 132 -3.45 28.59 4.06
C GLN A 132 -4.68 29.52 4.16
N ASP A 133 -5.72 29.28 3.37
CA ASP A 133 -6.94 30.07 3.40
C ASP A 133 -7.72 29.76 4.70
N PRO A 134 -8.03 30.77 5.55
CA PRO A 134 -8.74 30.57 6.80
C PRO A 134 -10.17 30.02 6.64
N ASN A 135 -10.78 30.14 5.45
CA ASN A 135 -12.12 29.60 5.17
C ASN A 135 -12.09 28.16 4.65
N LEU A 136 -10.93 27.68 4.19
CA LEU A 136 -10.75 26.34 3.63
C LEU A 136 -9.87 25.49 4.54
N GLY A 137 -8.61 25.87 4.75
CA GLY A 137 -7.70 25.25 5.70
C GLY A 137 -7.16 23.86 5.30
N CYS A 138 -6.49 23.21 6.24
CA CYS A 138 -5.86 21.91 6.03
C CYS A 138 -6.88 20.77 5.83
N GLY A 139 -6.45 19.69 5.16
CA GLY A 139 -7.29 18.53 4.90
C GLY A 139 -6.66 17.51 3.96
N ARG A 140 -7.28 16.32 3.87
CA ARG A 140 -6.84 15.27 2.95
C ARG A 140 -7.31 15.55 1.53
N ALA A 141 -6.45 15.27 0.57
CA ALA A 141 -6.74 15.36 -0.85
C ALA A 141 -6.72 13.98 -1.51
N LEU A 142 -7.69 13.76 -2.39
CA LEU A 142 -7.70 12.67 -3.36
C LEU A 142 -7.70 13.27 -4.77
N TRP A 143 -6.86 12.76 -5.66
CA TRP A 143 -6.84 13.16 -7.06
C TRP A 143 -7.36 12.05 -7.95
N GLU A 144 -7.91 12.44 -9.09
CA GLU A 144 -8.27 11.52 -10.16
C GLU A 144 -7.03 10.75 -10.64
N ASN A 145 -7.17 9.43 -10.75
CA ASN A 145 -6.18 8.56 -11.38
C ASN A 145 -6.21 8.75 -12.90
N ASN A 146 -5.06 9.07 -13.49
CA ASN A 146 -4.91 9.16 -14.93
C ASN A 146 -3.46 8.85 -15.35
N GLY A 147 -3.30 8.06 -16.42
CA GLY A 147 -1.97 7.71 -16.96
C GLY A 147 -1.19 8.89 -17.53
N GLU A 148 -1.87 9.93 -18.01
CA GLU A 148 -1.26 11.17 -18.51
C GLU A 148 -0.42 11.87 -17.44
N LEU A 149 -0.76 11.69 -16.15
CA LEU A 149 -0.03 12.28 -15.03
C LEU A 149 1.44 11.86 -14.99
N ASN A 150 1.80 10.77 -15.68
CA ASN A 150 3.20 10.41 -15.90
C ASN A 150 4.01 11.54 -16.56
N LYS A 151 3.40 12.52 -17.24
CA LYS A 151 4.11 13.72 -17.74
C LYS A 151 4.83 14.51 -16.64
N TYR A 152 4.39 14.38 -15.38
CA TYR A 152 5.06 14.95 -14.21
C TYR A 152 6.24 14.11 -13.71
N GLY A 153 6.56 12.98 -14.34
CA GLY A 153 7.60 12.04 -13.92
C GLY A 153 7.06 10.74 -13.33
N THR A 154 5.85 10.76 -12.79
CA THR A 154 5.13 9.58 -12.29
C THR A 154 3.65 9.90 -12.18
N THR A 155 2.78 8.92 -12.33
CA THR A 155 1.33 9.06 -12.08
C THR A 155 1.02 9.34 -10.60
N MET A 156 1.98 9.12 -9.72
CA MET A 156 1.87 9.27 -8.27
C MET A 156 2.43 10.62 -7.75
N SER A 157 2.66 11.60 -8.62
CA SER A 157 3.39 12.84 -8.25
C SER A 157 2.69 13.66 -7.15
N LEU A 158 1.37 13.54 -7.02
CA LEU A 158 0.56 14.22 -6.00
C LEU A 158 0.61 13.54 -4.62
N MET A 159 1.23 12.35 -4.49
CA MET A 159 1.59 11.78 -3.19
C MET A 159 2.49 12.72 -2.36
N LEU A 160 3.19 13.64 -3.02
CA LEU A 160 4.08 14.62 -2.38
C LEU A 160 3.39 15.91 -1.94
N LEU A 161 2.06 16.04 -2.07
CA LEU A 161 1.34 17.19 -1.51
C LEU A 161 1.70 17.49 -0.04
N PRO A 162 1.85 16.49 0.87
CA PRO A 162 2.27 16.76 2.24
C PRO A 162 3.67 17.39 2.33
N HIS A 163 4.60 16.98 1.47
CA HIS A 163 5.96 17.56 1.43
C HIS A 163 5.91 19.04 1.08
N TRP A 164 5.17 19.40 0.02
CA TRP A 164 5.10 20.77 -0.47
C TRP A 164 4.27 21.70 0.41
N THR A 165 3.32 21.15 1.17
CA THR A 165 2.39 21.92 2.02
C THR A 165 2.73 21.84 3.50
N LYS A 166 3.89 21.28 3.86
CA LYS A 166 4.33 21.08 5.26
C LYS A 166 3.30 20.30 6.10
N GLY A 167 2.71 19.26 5.50
CA GLY A 167 1.72 18.39 6.14
C GLY A 167 0.28 18.93 6.14
N CYS A 168 0.04 20.19 5.75
CA CYS A 168 -1.31 20.77 5.80
C CYS A 168 -2.28 20.11 4.80
N ILE A 169 -1.86 19.89 3.55
CA ILE A 169 -2.63 19.10 2.59
C ILE A 169 -2.10 17.67 2.62
N GLY A 170 -2.89 16.79 3.24
CA GLY A 170 -2.64 15.35 3.25
C GLY A 170 -2.89 14.74 1.88
N SER A 171 -2.25 13.62 1.59
CA SER A 171 -2.51 12.80 0.41
C SER A 171 -3.22 11.51 0.84
N MET A 172 -4.29 11.11 0.14
CA MET A 172 -4.96 9.83 0.39
C MET A 172 -4.15 8.62 -0.07
N GLU A 173 -3.20 8.81 -0.99
CA GLU A 173 -2.27 7.76 -1.41
C GLU A 173 -0.83 8.13 -1.02
N GLY A 174 -0.04 7.15 -0.61
CA GLY A 174 1.37 7.35 -0.26
C GLY A 174 2.17 6.08 -0.53
N LEU A 175 3.50 6.18 -0.58
CA LEU A 175 4.37 5.10 -1.09
C LEU A 175 4.11 3.72 -0.46
N ASN A 176 3.82 3.67 0.85
CA ASN A 176 3.55 2.44 1.59
C ASN A 176 2.05 2.22 1.83
N PHE A 177 1.19 2.58 0.87
CA PHE A 177 -0.27 2.43 1.01
C PHE A 177 -0.65 0.99 1.38
N GLU A 178 0.05 -0.04 0.90
CA GLU A 178 -0.26 -1.45 1.22
C GLU A 178 -0.26 -1.78 2.72
N ALA A 179 0.42 -0.98 3.54
CA ALA A 179 0.44 -1.15 4.99
C ALA A 179 -0.85 -0.66 5.67
N ALA A 180 -1.64 0.21 5.03
CA ALA A 180 -2.87 0.74 5.60
C ALA A 180 -4.05 -0.21 5.39
N GLY A 181 -4.77 -0.52 6.46
CA GLY A 181 -6.01 -1.30 6.37
C GLY A 181 -7.16 -0.57 5.66
N THR A 182 -6.97 0.70 5.29
CA THR A 182 -7.94 1.50 4.53
C THR A 182 -7.70 1.52 3.01
N THR A 183 -6.62 0.89 2.54
CA THR A 183 -6.21 0.87 1.13
C THR A 183 -7.27 0.37 0.15
N PRO A 184 -8.02 -0.71 0.44
CA PRO A 184 -9.12 -1.14 -0.43
C PRO A 184 -10.16 -0.04 -0.67
N TYR A 185 -10.51 0.70 0.38
CA TYR A 185 -11.53 1.75 0.33
C TYR A 185 -11.01 3.00 -0.39
N HIS A 186 -9.71 3.33 -0.24
CA HIS A 186 -9.06 4.34 -1.07
C HIS A 186 -9.20 4.01 -2.55
N PHE A 187 -8.85 2.80 -2.97
CA PHE A 187 -8.90 2.45 -4.40
C PHE A 187 -10.33 2.35 -4.94
N ILE A 188 -11.31 1.91 -4.14
CA ILE A 188 -12.74 1.99 -4.49
C ILE A 188 -13.16 3.46 -4.71
N THR A 189 -12.74 4.36 -3.81
CA THR A 189 -13.02 5.80 -3.92
C THR A 189 -12.34 6.43 -5.13
N ALA A 190 -11.07 6.11 -5.36
CA ALA A 190 -10.30 6.62 -6.48
C ALA A 190 -10.90 6.18 -7.82
N ALA A 191 -11.35 4.93 -7.94
CA ALA A 191 -12.07 4.45 -9.12
C ALA A 191 -13.37 5.24 -9.35
N ALA A 192 -14.21 5.37 -8.33
CA ALA A 192 -15.46 6.13 -8.40
C ALA A 192 -15.26 7.60 -8.80
N MET A 193 -14.14 8.18 -8.41
CA MET A 193 -13.78 9.57 -8.69
C MET A 193 -12.83 9.74 -9.88
N SER A 194 -12.63 8.72 -10.72
CA SER A 194 -11.78 8.83 -11.91
C SER A 194 -12.53 8.36 -13.14
N LYS A 195 -12.21 8.94 -14.30
CA LYS A 195 -12.76 8.43 -15.58
C LYS A 195 -12.51 6.92 -15.73
N GLN A 196 -11.32 6.46 -15.37
CA GLN A 196 -10.94 5.06 -15.32
C GLN A 196 -9.71 4.90 -14.42
N SER A 197 -9.74 3.93 -13.52
CA SER A 197 -8.61 3.58 -12.65
C SER A 197 -7.93 2.27 -13.07
N SER A 198 -6.69 2.06 -12.64
CA SER A 198 -5.93 0.81 -12.88
C SER A 198 -6.36 -0.34 -11.97
N ASN A 199 -7.08 -0.05 -10.89
CA ASN A 199 -7.71 -1.01 -9.99
C ASN A 199 -6.71 -2.08 -9.46
N PRO A 200 -5.64 -1.67 -8.74
CA PRO A 200 -4.51 -2.54 -8.41
C PRO A 200 -4.83 -3.58 -7.32
N VAL A 201 -5.82 -3.33 -6.46
CA VAL A 201 -6.23 -4.30 -5.45
C VAL A 201 -7.16 -5.32 -6.09
N ARG A 202 -6.72 -6.57 -6.10
CA ARG A 202 -7.46 -7.68 -6.73
C ARG A 202 -8.80 -7.91 -6.04
N GLU A 203 -9.75 -8.44 -6.81
CA GLU A 203 -11.06 -8.94 -6.35
C GLU A 203 -12.01 -7.90 -5.75
N LEU A 204 -11.61 -6.63 -5.60
CA LEU A 204 -12.54 -5.57 -5.22
C LEU A 204 -13.57 -5.31 -6.32
N ARG A 205 -14.70 -4.76 -5.91
CA ARG A 205 -15.80 -4.33 -6.78
C ARG A 205 -15.62 -2.83 -7.02
N TYR A 206 -15.26 -2.44 -8.24
CA TYR A 206 -14.99 -1.05 -8.61
C TYR A 206 -16.11 -0.49 -9.48
N ASP A 207 -16.45 0.78 -9.24
CA ASP A 207 -17.46 1.53 -9.98
C ASP A 207 -16.81 2.77 -10.61
N ASP A 208 -16.09 2.61 -11.73
CA ASP A 208 -15.37 3.73 -12.36
C ASP A 208 -16.32 4.89 -12.77
N ASN A 209 -15.86 6.13 -12.59
CA ASN A 209 -16.51 7.36 -13.02
C ASN A 209 -17.96 7.55 -12.51
N ASN A 210 -18.19 7.21 -11.24
CA ASN A 210 -19.47 7.35 -10.56
C ASN A 210 -19.34 8.26 -9.33
N ALA A 211 -19.31 9.58 -9.55
CA ALA A 211 -19.19 10.55 -8.46
C ALA A 211 -20.41 10.54 -7.51
N GLY A 212 -21.57 10.02 -7.95
CA GLY A 212 -22.73 9.84 -7.07
C GLY A 212 -22.44 8.89 -5.90
N LEU A 213 -21.74 7.78 -6.15
CA LEU A 213 -21.20 6.92 -5.09
C LEU A 213 -19.93 7.52 -4.47
N GLY A 214 -19.04 8.05 -5.31
CA GLY A 214 -17.72 8.53 -4.92
C GLY A 214 -17.74 9.67 -3.90
N VAL A 215 -18.74 10.57 -3.95
CA VAL A 215 -18.92 11.63 -2.93
C VAL A 215 -19.10 11.07 -1.54
N ARG A 216 -19.95 10.06 -1.38
CA ARG A 216 -20.13 9.40 -0.10
C ARG A 216 -18.82 8.75 0.35
N TYR A 217 -18.12 8.08 -0.55
CA TYR A 217 -16.83 7.46 -0.23
C TYR A 217 -15.77 8.48 0.22
N LEU A 218 -15.69 9.64 -0.44
CA LEU A 218 -14.84 10.76 -0.03
C LEU A 218 -15.20 11.24 1.38
N GLN A 219 -16.50 11.42 1.67
CA GLN A 219 -16.99 11.81 2.99
C GLN A 219 -16.60 10.79 4.05
N GLU A 220 -16.88 9.51 3.82
CA GLU A 220 -16.57 8.45 4.79
C GLU A 220 -15.08 8.32 5.07
N LEU A 221 -14.22 8.57 4.07
CA LEU A 221 -12.76 8.59 4.26
C LEU A 221 -12.22 9.91 4.82
N GLY A 222 -13.08 10.91 5.04
CA GLY A 222 -12.66 12.23 5.54
C GLY A 222 -11.77 12.98 4.54
N VAL A 223 -12.05 12.82 3.25
CA VAL A 223 -11.36 13.54 2.17
C VAL A 223 -11.99 14.91 2.01
N ARG A 224 -11.23 15.96 2.30
CA ARG A 224 -11.70 17.35 2.24
C ARG A 224 -11.62 17.94 0.84
N TYR A 225 -10.65 17.49 0.05
CA TYR A 225 -10.38 18.02 -1.28
C TYR A 225 -10.35 16.92 -2.33
N TYR A 226 -11.14 17.09 -3.38
CA TYR A 226 -11.08 16.25 -4.56
C TYR A 226 -10.50 17.05 -5.74
N MET A 227 -9.51 16.47 -6.41
CA MET A 227 -8.83 17.08 -7.54
C MET A 227 -9.18 16.31 -8.83
N ALA A 228 -10.08 16.86 -9.64
CA ALA A 228 -10.49 16.28 -10.93
C ALA A 228 -9.59 16.78 -12.06
N PHE A 229 -9.39 15.96 -13.09
CA PHE A 229 -8.48 16.22 -14.21
C PHE A 229 -9.16 16.08 -15.58
N THR A 230 -9.88 14.98 -15.82
CA THR A 230 -10.54 14.70 -17.10
C THR A 230 -11.89 15.40 -17.20
N ALA A 231 -12.33 15.68 -18.44
CA ALA A 231 -13.65 16.28 -18.67
C ALA A 231 -14.79 15.40 -18.13
N GLU A 232 -14.64 14.08 -18.22
CA GLU A 232 -15.61 13.09 -17.74
C GLU A 232 -15.75 13.13 -16.21
N ALA A 233 -14.64 13.09 -15.48
CA ALA A 233 -14.66 13.16 -14.02
C ALA A 233 -15.12 14.54 -13.52
N ILE A 234 -14.69 15.62 -14.20
CA ILE A 234 -15.17 16.99 -13.93
C ILE A 234 -16.68 17.08 -14.14
N SER A 235 -17.21 16.49 -15.22
CA SER A 235 -18.65 16.48 -15.49
C SER A 235 -19.43 15.73 -14.42
N GLN A 236 -18.94 14.56 -13.98
CA GLN A 236 -19.55 13.80 -12.88
C GLN A 236 -19.52 14.58 -11.57
N ALA A 237 -18.40 15.24 -11.26
CA ALA A 237 -18.24 16.03 -10.05
C ALA A 237 -19.18 17.25 -10.03
N ASN A 238 -19.33 17.96 -11.15
CA ASN A 238 -20.21 19.13 -11.28
C ASN A 238 -21.70 18.80 -11.08
N MET A 239 -22.10 17.52 -11.19
CA MET A 239 -23.47 17.09 -10.92
C MET A 239 -23.74 16.88 -9.42
N GLN A 240 -22.70 16.90 -8.58
CA GLN A 240 -22.84 16.61 -7.14
C GLN A 240 -22.89 17.88 -6.32
N ALA A 241 -24.01 18.12 -5.63
CA ALA A 241 -24.18 19.31 -4.78
C ALA A 241 -23.17 19.38 -3.61
N ALA A 242 -22.65 18.23 -3.16
CA ALA A 242 -21.66 18.16 -2.08
C ALA A 242 -20.22 18.45 -2.53
N LEU A 243 -19.98 18.68 -3.83
CA LEU A 243 -18.68 19.05 -4.37
C LEU A 243 -18.70 20.52 -4.78
N VAL A 244 -18.14 21.37 -3.93
CA VAL A 244 -18.08 22.81 -4.19
C VAL A 244 -16.76 23.13 -4.89
N LYS A 245 -16.82 23.59 -6.14
CA LYS A 245 -15.61 24.04 -6.86
C LYS A 245 -15.01 25.25 -6.13
N ILE A 246 -13.75 25.13 -5.72
CA ILE A 246 -13.02 26.19 -4.99
C ILE A 246 -11.84 26.76 -5.77
N ALA A 247 -11.27 26.01 -6.71
CA ALA A 247 -10.15 26.47 -7.51
C ALA A 247 -10.04 25.73 -8.85
N GLN A 248 -9.23 26.28 -9.74
CA GLN A 248 -8.81 25.64 -10.97
C GLN A 248 -7.35 25.99 -11.24
N SER A 249 -6.55 25.00 -11.64
CA SER A 249 -5.12 25.14 -11.93
C SER A 249 -4.74 24.34 -13.16
N GLY A 250 -4.66 25.02 -14.31
CA GLY A 250 -4.52 24.35 -15.61
C GLY A 250 -5.68 23.36 -15.84
N PRO A 251 -5.39 22.06 -16.10
CA PRO A 251 -6.43 21.04 -16.29
C PRO A 251 -7.12 20.62 -14.98
N TRP A 252 -6.56 20.95 -13.82
CA TRP A 252 -7.10 20.52 -12.53
C TRP A 252 -8.25 21.40 -12.07
N VAL A 253 -9.37 20.78 -11.69
CA VAL A 253 -10.47 21.43 -10.98
C VAL A 253 -10.51 20.88 -9.55
N ILE A 254 -10.44 21.77 -8.57
CA ILE A 254 -10.38 21.40 -7.16
C ILE A 254 -11.73 21.68 -6.52
N TYR A 255 -12.30 20.65 -5.89
CA TYR A 255 -13.56 20.71 -5.16
C TYR A 255 -13.30 20.54 -3.67
N LYS A 256 -13.97 21.34 -2.84
CA LYS A 256 -14.18 21.06 -1.44
C LYS A 256 -15.31 20.04 -1.33
N VAL A 257 -15.09 18.98 -0.56
CA VAL A 257 -16.09 17.97 -0.22
C VAL A 257 -16.81 18.43 1.04
N GLU A 258 -18.13 18.58 0.97
CA GLU A 258 -18.92 18.89 2.16
C GLU A 258 -19.10 17.65 3.05
N ALA A 259 -19.28 17.86 4.36
CA ALA A 259 -19.48 16.79 5.37
C ALA A 259 -18.34 15.75 5.46
N SER A 260 -17.09 16.20 5.25
CA SER A 260 -15.89 15.37 5.24
C SER A 260 -15.05 15.46 6.53
N ASP A 261 -15.63 15.85 7.66
CA ASP A 261 -14.90 16.03 8.91
C ASP A 261 -14.20 14.73 9.35
N LEU A 262 -13.00 14.84 9.93
CA LEU A 262 -12.20 13.69 10.36
C LEU A 262 -12.75 13.00 11.61
N VAL A 263 -13.42 13.77 12.47
CA VAL A 263 -14.00 13.27 13.72
C VAL A 263 -15.47 13.65 13.72
N VAL A 264 -16.35 12.66 13.78
CA VAL A 264 -17.80 12.83 13.56
C VAL A 264 -18.57 12.17 14.70
N PRO A 265 -19.55 12.84 15.32
CA PRO A 265 -20.41 12.22 16.32
C PRO A 265 -21.29 11.14 15.68
N MET A 266 -21.48 10.01 16.35
CA MET A 266 -22.37 8.96 15.85
C MET A 266 -23.81 9.24 16.27
N SER A 267 -24.75 9.14 15.33
CA SER A 267 -26.19 9.26 15.58
C SER A 267 -26.87 7.92 15.87
N VAL A 268 -26.21 6.81 15.53
CA VAL A 268 -26.70 5.44 15.73
C VAL A 268 -25.64 4.62 16.45
N GLN A 269 -26.06 3.86 17.46
CA GLN A 269 -25.16 2.99 18.21
C GLN A 269 -24.53 1.94 17.28
N PRO A 270 -23.21 1.74 17.33
CA PRO A 270 -22.56 0.67 16.56
C PRO A 270 -23.08 -0.72 16.91
N VAL A 271 -22.86 -1.67 16.00
CA VAL A 271 -23.16 -3.09 16.20
C VAL A 271 -21.87 -3.91 16.16
N ILE A 272 -21.66 -4.75 17.17
CA ILE A 272 -20.51 -5.65 17.22
C ILE A 272 -20.75 -6.79 16.24
N VAL A 273 -19.81 -6.97 15.31
CA VAL A 273 -19.88 -8.02 14.30
C VAL A 273 -18.84 -9.07 14.59
N THR A 274 -19.31 -10.31 14.71
CA THR A 274 -18.46 -11.49 14.86
C THR A 274 -18.43 -12.29 13.57
N SER A 275 -17.38 -13.09 13.40
CA SER A 275 -17.33 -14.15 12.41
C SER A 275 -16.66 -15.37 13.00
N LYS A 276 -17.26 -16.53 12.77
CA LYS A 276 -16.74 -17.83 13.20
C LYS A 276 -16.02 -18.58 12.07
N VAL A 277 -16.03 -18.02 10.85
CA VAL A 277 -15.60 -18.71 9.63
C VAL A 277 -14.64 -17.83 8.84
N GLY A 278 -13.61 -18.48 8.28
CA GLY A 278 -12.65 -17.87 7.36
C GLY A 278 -11.48 -17.16 8.04
N ASP A 279 -10.62 -16.57 7.21
CA ASP A 279 -9.51 -15.75 7.68
C ASP A 279 -10.03 -14.42 8.28
N PRO A 280 -9.64 -14.04 9.51
CA PRO A 280 -10.16 -12.81 10.14
C PRO A 280 -9.84 -11.52 9.39
N LYS A 281 -8.72 -11.47 8.64
CA LYS A 281 -8.35 -10.28 7.85
C LYS A 281 -9.22 -10.19 6.59
N GLU A 282 -9.40 -11.30 5.89
CA GLU A 282 -10.29 -11.40 4.73
C GLU A 282 -11.74 -11.08 5.12
N ARG A 283 -12.23 -11.64 6.22
CA ARG A 283 -13.58 -11.35 6.71
C ARG A 283 -13.79 -9.89 7.09
N TRP A 284 -12.78 -9.24 7.66
CA TRP A 284 -12.90 -7.81 7.93
C TRP A 284 -12.93 -6.99 6.63
N LEU A 285 -12.19 -7.39 5.59
CA LEU A 285 -12.28 -6.77 4.28
C LEU A 285 -13.71 -6.90 3.71
N GLU A 286 -14.33 -8.07 3.82
CA GLU A 286 -15.72 -8.30 3.41
C GLU A 286 -16.69 -7.40 4.19
N ILE A 287 -16.59 -7.35 5.53
CA ILE A 287 -17.44 -6.49 6.38
C ILE A 287 -17.26 -5.02 6.00
N GLY A 288 -16.00 -4.58 5.90
CA GLY A 288 -15.67 -3.19 5.62
C GLY A 288 -16.13 -2.75 4.24
N THR A 289 -15.90 -3.55 3.19
CA THR A 289 -16.36 -3.25 1.82
C THR A 289 -17.87 -3.33 1.70
N SER A 290 -18.52 -4.29 2.37
CA SER A 290 -19.98 -4.40 2.37
C SER A 290 -20.64 -3.19 3.00
N TRP A 291 -20.19 -2.73 4.17
CA TRP A 291 -20.72 -1.49 4.75
C TRP A 291 -20.36 -0.25 3.89
N PHE A 292 -19.14 -0.20 3.36
CA PHE A 292 -18.69 0.94 2.56
C PHE A 292 -19.48 1.07 1.25
N GLN A 293 -19.74 -0.01 0.54
CA GLN A 293 -20.44 0.02 -0.76
C GLN A 293 -21.96 -0.16 -0.63
N HIS A 294 -22.43 -0.88 0.39
CA HIS A 294 -23.83 -1.24 0.63
C HIS A 294 -24.30 -0.92 2.06
N PRO A 295 -24.25 0.36 2.48
CA PRO A 295 -24.67 0.76 3.83
C PRO A 295 -26.14 0.45 4.10
N GLU A 296 -26.98 0.36 3.05
CA GLU A 296 -28.40 0.01 3.14
C GLU A 296 -28.65 -1.37 3.77
N ASP A 297 -27.67 -2.28 3.69
CA ASP A 297 -27.75 -3.60 4.31
C ASP A 297 -27.46 -3.56 5.82
N TRP A 298 -27.02 -2.41 6.35
CA TRP A 298 -26.52 -2.24 7.71
C TRP A 298 -27.27 -1.12 8.45
N ALA A 299 -28.17 -1.49 9.37
CA ALA A 299 -28.88 -0.52 10.19
C ALA A 299 -27.99 0.27 11.16
N ALA A 300 -26.78 -0.22 11.43
CA ALA A 300 -25.75 0.39 12.27
C ALA A 300 -24.35 0.06 11.73
N VAL A 301 -23.38 0.95 11.99
CA VAL A 301 -21.99 0.74 11.54
C VAL A 301 -21.37 -0.44 12.29
N PRO A 302 -20.75 -1.41 11.59
CA PRO A 302 -20.18 -2.58 12.23
C PRO A 302 -18.83 -2.30 12.90
N VAL A 303 -18.64 -2.82 14.11
CA VAL A 303 -17.41 -2.74 14.91
C VAL A 303 -16.90 -4.13 15.28
N ALA A 304 -15.57 -4.29 15.41
CA ALA A 304 -14.96 -5.57 15.76
C ALA A 304 -15.17 -5.95 17.23
N ASN A 305 -15.27 -4.94 18.09
CA ASN A 305 -15.43 -5.05 19.54
C ASN A 305 -16.01 -3.75 20.09
N GLY A 306 -16.39 -3.75 21.37
CA GLY A 306 -16.99 -2.62 22.05
C GLY A 306 -17.60 -3.02 23.40
N PRO A 307 -18.29 -2.11 24.08
CA PRO A 307 -19.04 -2.40 25.29
C PRO A 307 -20.01 -3.57 25.14
N ASP A 308 -20.18 -4.35 26.19
CA ASP A 308 -21.10 -5.50 26.21
C ASP A 308 -22.58 -5.11 26.05
N SER A 309 -22.91 -3.84 26.25
CA SER A 309 -24.24 -3.28 26.00
C SER A 309 -24.58 -3.13 24.52
N TRP A 310 -23.60 -3.19 23.61
CA TRP A 310 -23.87 -3.11 22.18
C TRP A 310 -24.40 -4.44 21.64
N GLN A 311 -25.31 -4.34 20.67
CA GLN A 311 -25.85 -5.51 19.97
C GLN A 311 -24.72 -6.27 19.28
N LYS A 312 -24.79 -7.59 19.32
CA LYS A 312 -23.82 -8.51 18.71
C LYS A 312 -24.53 -9.31 17.63
N VAL A 313 -23.99 -9.31 16.41
CA VAL A 313 -24.52 -10.10 15.27
C VAL A 313 -23.39 -10.85 14.57
N GLU A 314 -23.75 -11.86 13.78
CA GLU A 314 -22.80 -12.58 12.93
C GLU A 314 -22.85 -12.03 11.50
N ALA A 315 -21.69 -11.82 10.86
CA ALA A 315 -21.64 -11.48 9.45
C ALA A 315 -21.78 -12.74 8.59
N VAL A 316 -22.80 -12.79 7.73
CA VAL A 316 -23.06 -13.91 6.81
C VAL A 316 -22.92 -13.46 5.37
N VAL A 317 -22.36 -14.33 4.53
CA VAL A 317 -22.21 -14.06 3.10
C VAL A 317 -23.58 -14.07 2.43
N ASP A 318 -23.85 -13.06 1.62
CA ASP A 318 -25.03 -13.00 0.76
C ASP A 318 -24.79 -13.80 -0.52
N LEU A 319 -25.13 -15.10 -0.47
CA LEU A 319 -24.90 -16.04 -1.57
C LEU A 319 -25.55 -15.61 -2.89
N ASN A 320 -26.61 -14.79 -2.83
CA ASN A 320 -27.28 -14.27 -4.03
C ASN A 320 -26.45 -13.22 -4.79
N ARG A 321 -25.48 -12.58 -4.13
CA ARG A 321 -24.60 -11.55 -4.72
C ARG A 321 -23.15 -12.00 -4.83
N ARG A 322 -22.85 -13.26 -4.50
CA ARG A 322 -21.52 -13.85 -4.67
C ARG A 322 -21.14 -13.86 -6.15
N GLN A 323 -19.86 -13.59 -6.43
CA GLN A 323 -19.29 -13.64 -7.78
C GLN A 323 -18.00 -14.43 -7.74
N GLY A 324 -17.99 -15.57 -8.44
CA GLY A 324 -16.90 -16.54 -8.40
C GLY A 324 -16.85 -17.32 -7.09
N GLU A 325 -16.36 -18.56 -7.16
CA GLU A 325 -16.03 -19.34 -5.97
C GLU A 325 -14.63 -18.98 -5.45
N PRO A 326 -14.27 -19.32 -4.19
CA PRO A 326 -12.95 -19.01 -3.62
C PRO A 326 -11.75 -19.45 -4.45
N SER A 327 -11.90 -20.47 -5.29
CA SER A 327 -10.85 -21.00 -6.18
C SER A 327 -10.86 -20.40 -7.60
N ASP A 328 -11.83 -19.55 -7.94
CA ASP A 328 -11.97 -19.00 -9.29
C ASP A 328 -11.19 -17.68 -9.45
N SER A 329 -10.53 -17.54 -10.59
CA SER A 329 -9.94 -16.28 -11.08
C SER A 329 -10.95 -15.12 -11.18
N SER A 330 -12.24 -15.42 -11.37
CA SER A 330 -13.29 -14.41 -11.47
C SER A 330 -13.79 -13.89 -10.11
N ARG A 331 -13.29 -14.45 -9.00
CA ARG A 331 -13.72 -14.13 -7.64
C ARG A 331 -13.74 -12.62 -7.38
N ARG A 332 -14.77 -12.19 -6.67
CA ARG A 332 -14.82 -10.89 -6.01
C ARG A 332 -14.97 -11.07 -4.51
N VAL A 333 -14.54 -10.06 -3.75
CA VAL A 333 -14.81 -9.98 -2.31
C VAL A 333 -16.30 -10.18 -2.08
N ASP A 334 -16.62 -11.10 -1.16
CA ASP A 334 -18.00 -11.45 -0.85
C ASP A 334 -18.71 -10.26 -0.19
N ILE A 335 -19.97 -10.08 -0.55
CA ILE A 335 -20.84 -9.13 0.15
C ILE A 335 -21.44 -9.85 1.35
N VAL A 336 -21.30 -9.25 2.53
CA VAL A 336 -21.81 -9.79 3.79
C VAL A 336 -22.86 -8.86 4.39
N LYS A 337 -23.81 -9.47 5.08
CA LYS A 337 -24.91 -8.81 5.79
C LYS A 337 -25.05 -9.39 7.19
N PRO A 338 -25.70 -8.69 8.14
CA PRO A 338 -25.95 -9.27 9.45
C PRO A 338 -26.86 -10.51 9.35
N SER A 339 -26.61 -11.52 10.17
CA SER A 339 -27.37 -12.77 10.25
C SER A 339 -28.83 -12.57 10.68
N GLU A 340 -29.07 -11.49 11.40
CA GLU A 340 -30.36 -11.09 11.96
C GLU A 340 -30.54 -9.57 11.84
N SER A 341 -31.79 -9.12 11.97
CA SER A 341 -32.10 -7.69 11.92
C SER A 341 -31.47 -6.95 13.10
N VAL A 342 -30.64 -5.95 12.83
CA VAL A 342 -30.08 -5.06 13.86
C VAL A 342 -31.11 -4.01 14.23
N ASN A 343 -31.45 -3.90 15.52
CA ASN A 343 -32.34 -2.85 16.00
C ASN A 343 -31.59 -1.52 16.02
N LYS A 344 -32.08 -0.52 15.28
CA LYS A 344 -31.46 0.81 15.28
C LYS A 344 -31.66 1.48 16.65
N VAL A 345 -30.55 1.79 17.33
CA VAL A 345 -30.57 2.54 18.60
C VAL A 345 -30.04 3.94 18.33
N GLU A 346 -30.91 4.93 18.45
CA GLU A 346 -30.53 6.34 18.26
C GLU A 346 -29.74 6.85 19.46
N LEU A 347 -28.66 7.58 19.17
CA LEU A 347 -27.81 8.19 20.16
C LEU A 347 -28.20 9.65 20.40
N SER A 348 -27.93 10.13 21.60
CA SER A 348 -28.07 11.56 21.89
C SER A 348 -27.13 12.38 21.01
N PRO A 349 -27.57 13.52 20.44
CA PRO A 349 -26.68 14.41 19.71
C PRO A 349 -25.49 14.86 20.56
N VAL A 350 -24.32 14.89 19.92
CA VAL A 350 -23.06 15.37 20.48
C VAL A 350 -22.41 16.30 19.47
N GLN A 351 -21.80 17.37 19.97
CA GLN A 351 -21.01 18.29 19.17
C GLN A 351 -19.52 17.98 19.36
N VAL A 352 -18.81 17.86 18.24
CA VAL A 352 -17.36 17.73 18.20
C VAL A 352 -16.77 19.06 17.76
N SER A 353 -15.77 19.54 18.48
CA SER A 353 -15.06 20.79 18.17
C SER A 353 -13.56 20.66 18.38
N ASN A 354 -12.80 21.66 17.91
CA ASN A 354 -11.35 21.76 18.12
C ASN A 354 -10.58 20.51 17.68
N THR A 355 -10.98 19.89 16.56
CA THR A 355 -10.26 18.75 16.01
C THR A 355 -8.89 19.18 15.51
N VAL A 356 -7.84 18.61 16.07
CA VAL A 356 -6.45 18.83 15.68
C VAL A 356 -5.83 17.50 15.26
N LEU A 357 -5.33 17.45 14.03
CA LEU A 357 -4.53 16.36 13.51
C LEU A 357 -3.04 16.74 13.59
N GLU A 358 -2.27 15.92 14.28
CA GLU A 358 -0.81 15.95 14.36
C GLU A 358 -0.24 14.73 13.62
N ASP A 359 1.09 14.64 13.50
CA ASP A 359 1.75 13.55 12.76
C ASP A 359 1.42 12.16 13.32
N GLU A 360 1.34 12.03 14.65
CA GLU A 360 1.09 10.76 15.36
C GLU A 360 -0.07 10.86 16.36
N ALA A 361 -0.88 11.92 16.29
CA ALA A 361 -1.97 12.13 17.24
C ALA A 361 -3.19 12.82 16.63
N ILE A 362 -4.35 12.57 17.21
CA ILE A 362 -5.59 13.26 16.91
C ILE A 362 -6.20 13.67 18.24
N SER A 363 -6.56 14.95 18.38
CA SER A 363 -7.28 15.44 19.56
C SER A 363 -8.53 16.19 19.16
N PHE A 364 -9.53 16.16 20.03
CA PHE A 364 -10.80 16.86 19.83
C PHE A 364 -11.52 17.05 21.17
N THR A 365 -12.48 17.97 21.18
CA THR A 365 -13.36 18.24 22.31
C THR A 365 -14.78 17.77 21.99
N VAL A 366 -15.48 17.23 22.98
CA VAL A 366 -16.91 16.94 22.93
C VAL A 366 -17.67 17.77 23.99
N ASP A 367 -18.91 18.12 23.69
CA ASP A 367 -19.82 18.76 24.65
C ASP A 367 -20.43 17.77 25.65
N ARG A 368 -20.57 16.49 25.25
CA ARG A 368 -21.13 15.40 26.05
C ARG A 368 -20.28 14.14 25.97
N VAL A 369 -20.04 13.53 27.12
CA VAL A 369 -19.33 12.25 27.26
C VAL A 369 -20.29 11.05 27.15
N GLY A 370 -19.73 9.85 26.94
CA GLY A 370 -20.48 8.59 26.91
C GLY A 370 -21.19 8.28 25.59
N VAL A 371 -21.11 9.15 24.58
CA VAL A 371 -21.66 8.90 23.24
C VAL A 371 -20.51 8.56 22.27
N PRO A 372 -20.62 7.47 21.49
CA PRO A 372 -19.59 7.09 20.52
C PRO A 372 -19.28 8.18 19.47
N VAL A 373 -17.98 8.35 19.18
CA VAL A 373 -17.47 9.28 18.17
C VAL A 373 -16.61 8.50 17.16
N LEU A 374 -16.91 8.68 15.88
CA LEU A 374 -16.15 8.10 14.77
C LEU A 374 -14.92 8.96 14.49
N VAL A 375 -13.75 8.33 14.40
CA VAL A 375 -12.49 8.93 13.98
C VAL A 375 -12.09 8.29 12.65
N ARG A 376 -12.20 9.05 11.56
CA ARG A 376 -11.87 8.65 10.18
C ARG A 376 -10.36 8.58 9.96
N MET A 377 -9.67 7.77 10.75
CA MET A 377 -8.25 7.47 10.64
C MET A 377 -8.07 5.96 10.65
N SER A 378 -7.14 5.45 9.84
CA SER A 378 -6.93 4.01 9.72
C SER A 378 -6.60 3.39 11.08
N TYR A 379 -7.37 2.39 11.47
CA TYR A 379 -7.11 1.63 12.69
C TYR A 379 -5.85 0.79 12.54
N PHE A 380 -5.06 0.81 13.61
CA PHE A 380 -3.94 -0.07 13.90
C PHE A 380 -3.98 -0.42 15.39
N PRO A 381 -3.54 -1.61 15.81
CA PRO A 381 -3.50 -1.99 17.23
C PRO A 381 -2.63 -1.08 18.11
N ASN A 382 -1.74 -0.30 17.49
CA ASN A 382 -0.81 0.62 18.13
C ASN A 382 -1.47 1.90 18.66
N TRP A 383 -2.66 2.26 18.16
CA TRP A 383 -3.36 3.44 18.67
C TRP A 383 -3.72 3.29 20.15
N LYS A 384 -3.45 4.34 20.92
CA LYS A 384 -3.84 4.51 22.31
C LYS A 384 -4.77 5.71 22.41
N VAL A 385 -5.64 5.67 23.42
CA VAL A 385 -6.57 6.77 23.69
C VAL A 385 -6.48 7.17 25.16
N GLU A 386 -6.53 8.47 25.39
CA GLU A 386 -6.68 9.09 26.69
C GLU A 386 -8.07 9.70 26.77
N ASN A 387 -8.69 9.66 27.97
CA ASN A 387 -10.00 10.25 28.23
C ASN A 387 -11.16 9.67 27.38
N ALA A 388 -11.02 8.43 26.90
CA ALA A 388 -12.08 7.69 26.25
C ALA A 388 -11.87 6.17 26.39
N GLU A 389 -12.92 5.39 26.15
CA GLU A 389 -12.81 3.94 25.93
C GLU A 389 -12.54 3.64 24.45
N GLY A 390 -11.76 2.57 24.20
CA GLY A 390 -11.34 2.14 22.86
C GLY A 390 -9.83 2.34 22.63
N PRO A 391 -9.40 2.70 21.41
CA PRO A 391 -10.19 2.81 20.18
C PRO A 391 -10.64 1.42 19.70
N PHE A 392 -11.90 1.31 19.31
CA PHE A 392 -12.44 0.09 18.71
C PHE A 392 -12.36 0.16 17.19
N ARG A 393 -12.01 -0.95 16.54
CA ARG A 393 -11.95 -1.03 15.08
C ARG A 393 -13.38 -0.99 14.52
N VAL A 394 -13.67 -0.01 13.67
CA VAL A 394 -14.98 0.19 13.03
C VAL A 394 -14.83 0.11 11.51
N ALA A 395 -15.86 -0.35 10.80
CA ALA A 395 -15.83 -0.34 9.34
C ALA A 395 -15.64 1.11 8.80
N PRO A 396 -14.90 1.26 7.69
CA PRO A 396 -14.35 0.20 6.87
C PRO A 396 -12.97 -0.30 7.38
N ASN A 397 -12.19 0.56 8.05
CA ASN A 397 -11.06 0.17 8.92
C ASN A 397 -10.63 1.41 9.73
N MET A 398 -11.58 2.01 10.42
CA MET A 398 -11.42 3.25 11.17
C MET A 398 -11.51 3.00 12.67
N MET A 399 -11.59 4.06 13.47
CA MET A 399 -11.68 3.99 14.92
C MET A 399 -12.98 4.58 15.42
N VAL A 400 -13.58 3.96 16.43
CA VAL A 400 -14.60 4.58 17.27
C VAL A 400 -14.10 4.64 18.70
N VAL A 401 -14.36 5.76 19.38
CA VAL A 401 -14.02 5.97 20.79
C VAL A 401 -15.26 6.45 21.56
N ILE A 402 -15.31 6.16 22.86
CA ILE A 402 -16.40 6.61 23.73
C ILE A 402 -15.80 7.56 24.76
N PRO A 403 -15.97 8.89 24.62
CA PRO A 403 -15.34 9.86 25.50
C PRO A 403 -15.76 9.65 26.97
N THR A 404 -14.81 9.65 27.89
CA THR A 404 -15.02 9.64 29.35
C THR A 404 -14.75 11.02 29.97
N SER A 405 -14.09 11.92 29.23
CA SER A 405 -13.94 13.34 29.53
C SER A 405 -14.10 14.16 28.24
N ASN A 406 -14.34 15.47 28.37
CA ASN A 406 -14.62 16.36 27.25
C ASN A 406 -13.45 16.52 26.28
N ASN A 407 -12.20 16.30 26.72
CA ASN A 407 -11.02 16.43 25.86
C ASN A 407 -10.41 15.06 25.60
N VAL A 408 -10.51 14.58 24.36
CA VAL A 408 -10.03 13.26 23.95
C VAL A 408 -8.74 13.40 23.14
N ARG A 409 -7.79 12.51 23.39
CA ARG A 409 -6.54 12.42 22.61
C ARG A 409 -6.27 10.97 22.23
N LEU A 410 -6.14 10.72 20.93
CA LEU A 410 -5.63 9.48 20.38
C LEU A 410 -4.17 9.73 19.97
N HIS A 411 -3.27 8.80 20.28
CA HIS A 411 -1.88 8.87 19.83
C HIS A 411 -1.38 7.49 19.40
N TYR A 412 -0.46 7.48 18.44
CA TYR A 412 0.18 6.27 17.97
C TYR A 412 1.28 5.85 18.96
N GLY A 413 1.17 4.63 19.49
CA GLY A 413 2.07 4.12 20.51
C GLY A 413 2.96 2.97 20.02
N TYR A 414 3.97 2.66 20.83
CA TYR A 414 4.80 1.47 20.65
C TYR A 414 4.09 0.22 21.19
N SER A 415 4.29 -0.90 20.51
CA SER A 415 3.90 -2.23 20.96
C SER A 415 5.04 -2.90 21.74
N LEU A 416 4.73 -4.00 22.44
CA LEU A 416 5.75 -4.83 23.10
C LEU A 416 6.78 -5.38 22.11
N ILE A 417 6.37 -5.64 20.86
CA ILE A 417 7.26 -6.11 19.80
C ILE A 417 8.25 -5.00 19.43
N ASP A 418 7.81 -3.75 19.38
CA ASP A 418 8.67 -2.61 19.09
C ASP A 418 9.74 -2.44 20.18
N TYR A 419 9.35 -2.50 21.46
CA TYR A 419 10.31 -2.47 22.57
C TYR A 419 11.31 -3.62 22.52
N PHE A 420 10.86 -4.84 22.20
CA PHE A 420 11.75 -5.99 22.04
C PHE A 420 12.71 -5.80 20.86
N ALA A 421 12.24 -5.27 19.73
CA ALA A 421 13.08 -4.98 18.56
C ALA A 421 14.14 -3.91 18.86
N PHE A 422 13.77 -2.85 19.60
CA PHE A 422 14.74 -1.84 20.06
C PHE A 422 15.79 -2.46 20.98
N PHE A 423 15.38 -3.31 21.93
CA PHE A 423 16.30 -4.01 22.81
C PHE A 423 17.28 -4.90 22.02
N MET A 424 16.80 -5.69 21.06
CA MET A 424 17.64 -6.54 20.21
C MET A 424 18.59 -5.72 19.32
N THR A 425 18.12 -4.58 18.81
CA THR A 425 18.94 -3.64 18.04
C THR A 425 20.07 -3.07 18.91
N PHE A 426 19.75 -2.63 20.14
CA PHE A 426 20.74 -2.15 21.09
C PHE A 426 21.77 -3.23 21.41
N LEU A 427 21.34 -4.48 21.64
CA LEU A 427 22.22 -5.62 21.89
C LEU A 427 23.17 -5.88 20.69
N GLY A 428 22.64 -5.78 19.46
CA GLY A 428 23.43 -5.89 18.23
C GLY A 428 24.50 -4.80 18.12
N VAL A 429 24.11 -3.53 18.34
CA VAL A 429 25.03 -2.38 18.33
C VAL A 429 26.10 -2.51 19.42
N ALA A 430 25.70 -2.89 20.64
CA ALA A 430 26.62 -3.12 21.75
C ALA A 430 27.63 -4.24 21.42
N THR A 431 27.18 -5.33 20.83
CA THR A 431 28.04 -6.44 20.40
C THR A 431 29.05 -6.00 19.34
N MET A 432 28.62 -5.18 18.37
CA MET A 432 29.51 -4.60 17.36
C MET A 432 30.55 -3.67 18.01
N ALA A 433 30.14 -2.81 18.94
CA ALA A 433 31.04 -1.90 19.64
C ALA A 433 32.10 -2.65 20.47
N VAL A 434 31.69 -3.69 21.21
CA VAL A 434 32.61 -4.55 21.99
C VAL A 434 33.60 -5.26 21.06
N ARG A 435 33.14 -5.84 19.95
CA ARG A 435 34.02 -6.49 18.96
C ARG A 435 34.97 -5.52 18.29
N TRP A 436 34.51 -4.33 17.95
CA TRP A 436 35.34 -3.28 17.35
C TRP A 436 36.42 -2.82 18.33
N ARG A 437 36.08 -2.59 19.60
CA ARG A 437 37.03 -2.26 20.66
C ARG A 437 38.04 -3.38 20.89
N GLY A 438 37.59 -4.64 20.91
CA GLY A 438 38.46 -5.82 21.01
C GLY A 438 39.50 -5.88 19.88
N ARG A 439 39.08 -5.66 18.63
CA ARG A 439 40.01 -5.60 17.47
C ARG A 439 41.00 -4.44 17.56
N GLN A 440 40.58 -3.27 18.07
CA GLN A 440 41.48 -2.12 18.26
C GLN A 440 42.55 -2.41 19.32
N VAL A 441 42.17 -3.03 20.45
CA VAL A 441 43.11 -3.43 21.51
C VAL A 441 44.10 -4.48 20.99
N GLU A 442 43.61 -5.47 20.23
CA GLU A 442 44.47 -6.50 19.64
C GLU A 442 45.46 -5.92 18.61
N ARG A 443 45.02 -4.96 17.78
CA ARG A 443 45.90 -4.23 16.86
C ARG A 443 46.98 -3.42 17.58
N LYS A 444 46.62 -2.70 18.66
CA LYS A 444 47.60 -1.97 19.49
C LYS A 444 48.60 -2.91 20.17
N ARG A 445 48.16 -4.06 20.69
CA ARG A 445 49.08 -5.06 21.26
C ARG A 445 50.07 -5.59 20.22
N LYS A 446 49.61 -5.89 18.99
CA LYS A 446 50.50 -6.35 17.89
C LYS A 446 51.47 -5.29 17.40
N SER A 447 51.16 -4.00 17.51
CA SER A 447 52.10 -2.92 17.16
C SER A 447 53.12 -2.61 18.26
N LEU A 448 52.84 -2.97 19.51
CA LEU A 448 53.77 -2.82 20.64
C LEU A 448 54.70 -4.04 20.81
N SER A 449 54.37 -5.17 20.17
CA SER A 449 55.18 -6.40 20.18
C SER A 449 56.07 -6.56 18.94
N ARG A 450 56.18 -5.52 18.11
CA ARG A 450 57.16 -5.37 17.02
C ARG A 450 58.03 -4.18 17.37
#